data_AF-A0A935T7L2-F1
#
_entry.id   AF-A0A935T7L2-F1
#
_cell.length_a   1.000
_cell.length_b   1.000
_cell.length_c   1.000
_cell.angle_alpha   90.00
_cell.angle_beta   90.00
_cell.angle_gamma   90.00
#
_symmetry.space_group_name_H-M   'P 1'
#
loop_
_entity.id
_entity.type
_entity.pdbx_description
1 polymer ?
#
loop_
_entity_poly.entity_id
_entity_poly.type
_entity_poly.pdbx_seq_one_letter_code
_entity_poly.pdbx_strand_id
1 'polypeptide(L)'
;MPHGDQRWPARQRTARPALCRLEAAAFALDEASLSEVIESELGYHLIGCEAIHPERLLSFAEARQSIREYLEQQQQSLCQKAWIKALRQQAAKGSSTNKHKQ
;
A
#
# COMPACT_ATOMS: atom_id res chain seq x y z
N MET A 1 -6.59 30.51 0.20
CA MET A 1 -7.20 29.22 -0.19
C MET A 1 -6.09 28.20 -0.23
N PRO A 2 -6.05 27.15 0.62
CA PRO A 2 -5.00 26.16 0.56
C PRO A 2 -5.26 25.32 -0.69
N HIS A 3 -4.46 25.51 -1.73
CA HIS A 3 -4.41 24.58 -2.85
C HIS A 3 -4.01 23.22 -2.27
N GLY A 4 -4.82 22.19 -2.52
CA GLY A 4 -4.54 20.85 -2.05
C GLY A 4 -3.29 20.32 -2.72
N ASP A 5 -2.13 20.61 -2.12
CA ASP A 5 -0.83 20.08 -2.52
C ASP A 5 -0.78 18.60 -2.14
N GLN A 6 -1.41 17.78 -2.99
CA GLN A 6 -1.31 16.33 -2.91
C GLN A 6 -0.08 15.89 -3.69
N ARG A 7 1.08 16.02 -3.05
CA ARG A 7 2.32 15.47 -3.57
C ARG A 7 2.18 13.98 -3.82
N TRP A 8 2.17 13.60 -5.10
CA TRP A 8 1.94 12.22 -5.52
C TRP A 8 3.10 11.31 -5.07
N PRO A 9 2.84 10.20 -4.35
CA PRO A 9 3.90 9.26 -4.00
C PRO A 9 4.37 8.49 -5.25
N ALA A 10 5.68 8.39 -5.44
CA ALA A 10 6.28 7.57 -6.50
C ALA A 10 5.70 6.14 -6.46
N ARG A 11 5.07 5.68 -7.56
CA ARG A 11 4.41 4.37 -7.76
C ARG A 11 4.41 3.46 -6.51
N GLN A 12 3.62 3.80 -5.49
CA GLN A 12 3.55 2.98 -4.28
C GLN A 12 2.55 1.83 -4.47
N ARG A 13 2.87 0.68 -3.86
CA ARG A 13 2.13 -0.59 -3.95
C ARG A 13 0.73 -0.56 -3.30
N THR A 14 0.36 0.52 -2.64
CA THR A 14 -0.95 0.66 -1.98
C THR A 14 -1.72 1.85 -2.56
N ALA A 15 -1.94 1.83 -3.87
CA ALA A 15 -3.02 2.61 -4.46
C ALA A 15 -4.34 2.15 -3.81
N ARG A 16 -5.10 3.07 -3.21
CA ARG A 16 -6.49 2.77 -2.86
C ARG A 16 -7.20 2.42 -4.17
N PRO A 17 -8.03 1.35 -4.23
CA PRO A 17 -8.67 0.92 -5.48
C PRO A 17 -9.48 2.03 -6.17
N ALA A 18 -10.00 2.99 -5.41
CA ALA A 18 -10.72 4.17 -5.93
C ALA A 18 -9.83 5.23 -6.61
N LEU A 19 -8.49 5.15 -6.52
CA LEU A 19 -7.57 6.14 -7.08
C LEU A 19 -7.02 5.78 -8.45
N CYS A 20 -7.17 4.53 -8.92
CA CYS A 20 -6.54 4.04 -10.15
C CYS A 20 -6.73 4.94 -11.38
N ARG A 21 -7.91 5.57 -11.54
CA ARG A 21 -8.19 6.50 -12.66
C ARG A 21 -7.43 7.83 -12.53
N LEU A 22 -7.32 8.37 -11.32
CA LEU A 22 -6.56 9.60 -11.06
C LEU A 22 -5.07 9.36 -11.23
N GLU A 23 -4.55 8.22 -10.76
CA GLU A 23 -3.14 7.87 -10.96
C GLU A 23 -2.82 7.76 -12.45
N ALA A 24 -3.65 7.04 -13.22
CA ALA A 24 -3.44 6.85 -14.65
C ALA A 24 -3.42 8.18 -15.41
N ALA A 25 -4.36 9.08 -15.10
CA ALA A 25 -4.39 10.39 -15.72
C ALA A 25 -3.18 11.24 -15.32
N ALA A 26 -2.81 11.27 -14.04
CA ALA A 26 -1.64 12.02 -13.56
C ALA A 26 -0.34 11.56 -14.21
N PHE A 27 -0.15 10.24 -14.40
CA PHE A 27 1.05 9.69 -15.06
C PHE A 27 1.04 9.84 -16.59
N ALA A 28 -0.10 10.16 -17.20
CA ALA A 28 -0.20 10.40 -18.65
C ALA A 28 0.00 11.88 -19.02
N LEU A 29 0.02 12.79 -18.03
CA LEU A 29 0.22 14.22 -18.25
C LEU A 29 1.69 14.54 -18.52
N ASP A 30 1.89 15.50 -19.44
CA ASP A 30 3.17 16.17 -19.62
C ASP A 30 3.45 17.13 -18.46
N GLU A 31 4.72 17.48 -18.26
CA GLU A 31 5.12 18.47 -17.27
C GLU A 31 4.47 19.83 -17.54
N ALA A 32 4.04 20.50 -16.48
CA ALA A 32 3.29 21.76 -16.53
C ALA A 32 1.95 21.71 -17.30
N SER A 33 1.38 20.52 -17.51
CA SER A 33 0.08 20.34 -18.19
C SER A 33 -1.08 20.05 -17.22
N LEU A 34 -2.30 20.23 -17.72
CA LEU A 34 -3.54 20.04 -16.99
C LEU A 34 -4.37 18.94 -17.66
N SER A 35 -5.00 18.06 -16.88
CA SER A 35 -5.90 17.03 -17.39
C SER A 35 -7.25 17.59 -17.81
N GLU A 36 -8.00 16.78 -18.55
CA GLU A 36 -9.46 16.93 -18.63
C GLU A 36 -10.11 16.66 -17.27
N VAL A 37 -11.41 16.93 -17.16
CA VAL A 37 -12.18 16.66 -15.93
C VAL A 37 -12.33 15.15 -15.76
N ILE A 38 -11.82 14.62 -14.66
CA ILE A 38 -11.85 13.19 -14.34
C ILE A 38 -12.94 12.92 -13.31
N GLU A 39 -13.89 12.05 -13.63
CA GLU A 39 -14.88 11.57 -12.68
C GLU A 39 -14.33 10.36 -11.90
N SER A 40 -14.47 10.36 -10.57
CA SER A 40 -14.13 9.26 -9.67
C SER A 40 -15.29 8.98 -8.70
N GLU A 41 -15.21 7.90 -7.92
CA GLU A 41 -16.18 7.61 -6.85
C GLU A 41 -16.30 8.75 -5.81
N LEU A 42 -15.31 9.64 -5.74
CA LEU A 42 -15.27 10.79 -4.83
C LEU A 42 -15.82 12.08 -5.46
N GLY A 43 -16.15 12.08 -6.76
CA GLY A 43 -16.62 13.25 -7.51
C GLY A 43 -15.72 13.61 -8.69
N TYR A 44 -15.70 14.90 -9.05
CA TYR A 44 -14.92 15.41 -10.19
C TYR A 44 -13.57 15.98 -9.75
N HIS A 45 -12.51 15.64 -10.49
CA HIS A 45 -11.15 16.07 -10.21
C HIS A 45 -10.51 16.70 -11.45
N LEU A 46 -9.65 17.69 -11.20
CA LEU A 46 -8.77 18.30 -12.19
C LEU A 46 -7.33 18.14 -11.69
N ILE A 47 -6.43 17.62 -12.51
CA ILE A 47 -5.06 17.32 -12.12
C ILE A 47 -4.11 18.19 -12.94
N GLY A 48 -3.20 18.88 -12.25
CA GLY A 48 -2.06 19.57 -12.86
C GLY A 48 -0.77 18.84 -12.53
N CYS A 49 0.08 18.63 -13.52
CA CYS A 49 1.42 18.07 -13.32
C CYS A 49 2.42 19.22 -13.15
N GLU A 50 2.98 19.40 -11.96
CA GLU A 50 3.98 20.45 -11.73
C GLU A 50 5.37 20.06 -12.23
N ALA A 51 5.81 18.85 -11.92
CA ALA A 51 7.12 18.34 -12.27
C ALA A 51 7.11 16.82 -12.46
N ILE A 52 7.89 16.32 -13.42
CA ILE A 52 8.08 14.89 -13.64
C ILE A 52 9.47 14.48 -13.11
N HIS A 53 9.48 13.60 -12.12
CA HIS A 53 10.73 13.01 -11.62
C HIS A 53 11.03 11.71 -12.37
N PRO A 54 12.17 11.61 -13.09
CA PRO A 54 12.51 10.40 -13.81
C PRO A 54 12.77 9.24 -12.84
N GLU A 55 12.50 8.03 -13.31
CA GLU A 55 12.88 6.84 -12.56
C GLU A 55 14.40 6.77 -12.41
N ARG A 56 14.86 6.33 -11.23
CA ARG A 56 16.27 6.13 -10.97
C ARG A 56 16.50 4.77 -10.34
N LEU A 57 17.61 4.15 -10.69
CA LEU A 57 18.09 2.97 -10.00
C LEU A 57 18.72 3.39 -8.66
N LEU A 58 18.34 2.69 -7.59
CA LEU A 58 19.00 2.83 -6.30
C LEU A 58 20.21 1.91 -6.27
N SER A 59 21.34 2.42 -5.78
CA SER A 59 22.48 1.57 -5.44
C SER A 59 22.12 0.64 -4.28
N PHE A 60 22.87 -0.46 -4.15
CA PHE A 60 22.66 -1.37 -3.02
C PHE A 60 22.86 -0.67 -1.67
N ALA A 61 23.82 0.27 -1.57
CA ALA A 61 24.05 1.01 -0.34
C ALA A 61 22.82 1.84 0.09
N GLU A 62 22.17 2.51 -0.87
CA GLU A 62 20.94 3.29 -0.63
C GLU A 62 19.74 2.37 -0.30
N ALA A 63 19.62 1.24 -0.99
CA ALA A 63 18.48 0.32 -0.81
C ALA A 63 18.64 -0.65 0.37
N ARG A 64 19.84 -0.80 0.94
CA ARG A 64 20.16 -1.83 1.93
C ARG A 64 19.19 -1.84 3.12
N GLN A 65 18.87 -0.65 3.64
CA GLN A 65 18.04 -0.50 4.82
C GLN A 65 16.58 -0.89 4.51
N SER A 66 16.02 -0.40 3.41
CA SER A 66 14.64 -0.73 3.00
C SER A 66 14.48 -2.21 2.66
N ILE A 67 15.49 -2.82 2.03
CA ILE A 67 15.53 -4.27 1.76
C ILE A 67 15.49 -5.05 3.08
N ARG A 68 16.32 -4.67 4.05
CA ARG A 68 16.34 -5.33 5.36
C ARG A 68 14.98 -5.24 6.06
N GLU A 69 14.42 -4.04 6.16
CA GLU A 69 13.12 -3.81 6.80
C GLU A 69 12.02 -4.64 6.12
N TYR A 70 12.03 -4.69 4.79
CA TYR A 70 11.08 -5.51 4.05
C TYR A 70 11.21 -7.01 4.40
N LEU A 71 12.42 -7.55 4.41
CA LEU A 71 12.66 -8.97 4.74
C LEU A 71 12.29 -9.28 6.20
N GLU A 72 12.59 -8.38 7.13
CA GLU A 72 12.21 -8.52 8.53
C GLU A 72 10.68 -8.52 8.71
N GLN A 73 9.98 -7.58 8.07
CA GLN A 73 8.51 -7.54 8.09
C GLN A 73 7.88 -8.80 7.48
N GLN A 74 8.44 -9.30 6.38
CA GLN A 74 7.99 -10.56 5.77
C GLN A 74 8.15 -11.72 6.75
N GLN A 75 9.32 -11.86 7.37
CA GLN A 75 9.60 -12.93 8.31
C GLN A 75 8.69 -12.85 9.55
N GLN A 76 8.52 -11.65 10.10
CA GLN A 76 7.62 -11.41 11.23
C GLN A 76 6.19 -11.80 10.89
N SER A 77 5.67 -11.40 9.72
CA SER A 77 4.32 -11.74 9.28
C SER A 77 4.10 -13.25 9.19
N LEU A 78 5.08 -13.99 8.67
CA LEU A 78 5.02 -15.45 8.58
C LEU A 78 4.98 -16.10 9.97
N CYS A 79 5.88 -15.69 10.87
CA CYS A 79 5.92 -16.20 12.24
C CYS A 79 4.60 -15.90 12.99
N GLN A 80 4.10 -14.67 12.90
CA GLN A 80 2.84 -14.27 13.52
C GLN A 80 1.66 -15.11 13.02
N LYS A 81 1.53 -15.29 11.70
CA LYS A 81 0.47 -16.12 11.11
C LYS A 81 0.55 -17.57 11.57
N ALA A 82 1.75 -18.14 11.58
CA ALA A 82 1.97 -19.51 12.05
C ALA A 82 1.60 -19.66 13.54
N TRP A 83 2.01 -18.71 14.38
CA TRP A 83 1.70 -18.69 15.80
C TRP A 83 0.20 -18.57 16.07
N ILE A 84 -0.49 -17.61 15.43
CA ILE A 84 -1.94 -17.45 15.56
C ILE A 84 -2.68 -18.72 15.10
N LYS A 85 -2.23 -19.35 14.01
CA LYS A 85 -2.81 -20.62 13.53
C LYS A 85 -2.66 -21.73 14.59
N ALA A 86 -1.49 -21.85 15.20
CA ALA A 86 -1.26 -22.82 16.26
C ALA A 86 -2.16 -22.57 17.49
N LEU A 87 -2.30 -21.32 17.92
CA LEU A 87 -3.19 -20.94 19.03
C LEU A 87 -4.66 -21.31 18.73
N ARG A 88 -5.14 -21.02 17.51
CA ARG A 88 -6.51 -21.39 17.09
C ARG A 88 -6.73 -22.90 17.13
N GLN A 89 -5.74 -23.69 16.73
CA GLN A 89 -5.82 -25.16 16.78
C GLN A 89 -5.82 -25.69 18.21
N GLN A 90 -5.03 -25.10 19.11
CA GLN A 90 -5.03 -25.46 20.52
C GLN A 90 -6.37 -25.14 21.19
N ALA A 91 -6.94 -23.96 20.93
CA ALA A 91 -8.26 -23.58 21.41
C ALA A 91 -9.37 -24.52 20.92
N ALA A 92 -9.32 -24.95 19.66
CA ALA A 92 -10.26 -25.92 19.08
C ALA A 92 -10.12 -27.33 19.69
N LYS A 93 -8.91 -27.76 20.06
CA LYS A 93 -8.68 -29.05 20.73
C LYS A 93 -9.14 -29.05 22.19
N GLY A 94 -8.93 -27.94 22.91
CA GLY A 94 -9.35 -27.79 24.31
C GLY A 94 -10.87 -27.71 24.52
N SER A 95 -11.65 -27.45 23.47
CA SER A 95 -13.12 -27.42 23.54
C SER A 95 -13.78 -28.81 23.43
N SER A 96 -13.03 -29.86 23.08
CA SER A 96 -13.52 -31.25 23.04
C SER A 96 -13.28 -32.07 24.32
N THR A 97 -12.58 -31.54 25.33
CA THR A 97 -12.22 -32.30 26.55
C THR A 97 -13.11 -31.99 27.76
N ASN A 98 -14.10 -31.09 27.66
CA ASN A 98 -15.03 -30.80 28.75
C ASN A 98 -16.38 -31.53 28.57
N LYS A 99 -16.33 -32.87 28.47
CA LYS A 99 -17.49 -33.77 28.58
C LYS A 99 -17.11 -35.08 29.31
N HIS A 100 -16.48 -34.99 30.47
CA HIS A 100 -16.38 -36.14 31.38
C HIS A 100 -16.12 -35.69 32.83
N LYS A 101 -17.11 -35.05 33.45
CA LYS A 101 -17.49 -35.23 34.88
C LYS A 101 -18.66 -34.31 35.23
N GLN A 102 -19.86 -34.87 35.31
CA GLN A 102 -20.80 -34.81 36.45
C GLN A 102 -22.05 -35.61 36.04
#